data_AF-A0A2K3JVN2-F1
#
_entry.id   AF-A0A2K3JVN2-F1
#
_cell.length_a   1.000
_cell.length_b   1.000
_cell.length_c   1.000
_cell.angle_alpha   90.00
_cell.angle_beta   90.00
_cell.angle_gamma   90.00
#
_symmetry.space_group_name_H-M   'P 1'
#
loop_
_entity.id
_entity.type
_entity.pdbx_description
1 polymer ?
#
loop_
_entity_poly.entity_id
_entity_poly.type
_entity_poly.pdbx_seq_one_letter_code
_entity_poly.pdbx_strand_id
1 'polypeptide(L)'
;NQFLLQGYNGSQLWDTAFAAQAIISANLIDEFGPTLRKAHAYIKNSQVLEDCPGDLSKWYRHISKGAWPFSTADHGWPISDCTAEGLKAVLLLSKIAPEIVGEPLDAKRLYDAVNVILSLQVIDSS
;
A
#
# COMPACT_ATOMS: atom_id res chain seq x y z
N ASN A 1 11.63 31.08 8.71
CA ASN A 1 11.06 29.82 8.20
C ASN A 1 11.18 29.78 6.70
N GLN A 2 11.95 28.83 6.18
CA GLN A 2 11.99 28.52 4.76
C GLN A 2 10.99 27.38 4.53
N PHE A 3 9.95 27.64 3.75
CA PHE A 3 9.03 26.60 3.30
C PHE A 3 9.65 25.91 2.08
N LEU A 4 9.74 24.59 2.12
CA LEU A 4 10.18 23.77 0.99
C LEU A 4 8.95 23.11 0.37
N LEU A 5 8.82 23.22 -0.96
CA LEU A 5 7.79 22.53 -1.72
C LEU A 5 8.19 21.05 -1.85
N GLN A 6 7.27 20.14 -1.50
CA GLN A 6 7.49 18.69 -1.64
C GLN A 6 7.22 18.25 -3.09
N GLY A 7 7.95 17.25 -3.58
CA GLY A 7 7.78 16.69 -4.93
C GLY A 7 6.50 15.85 -5.12
N TYR A 8 5.94 15.36 -4.01
CA TYR A 8 4.62 14.74 -3.91
C TYR A 8 3.88 15.36 -2.70
N ASN A 9 2.61 15.02 -2.50
CA ASN A 9 1.89 15.37 -1.25
C ASN A 9 2.43 14.61 -0.01
N GLY A 10 3.48 13.80 -0.17
CA GLY A 10 4.26 13.11 0.86
C GLY A 10 4.73 11.74 0.37
N SER A 11 5.34 10.96 1.26
CA SER A 11 5.83 9.59 1.06
C SER A 11 5.21 8.62 2.08
N GLN A 12 4.03 8.97 2.61
CA GLN A 12 3.49 8.39 3.82
C GLN A 12 3.29 6.87 3.73
N LEU A 13 2.69 6.38 2.64
CA LEU A 13 2.54 4.94 2.46
C LEU A 13 3.88 4.26 2.27
N TRP A 14 4.73 4.79 1.39
CA TRP A 14 6.03 4.23 1.08
C TRP A 14 6.87 4.01 2.36
N ASP A 15 7.02 5.06 3.16
CA ASP A 15 7.77 5.02 4.40
C ASP A 15 7.14 4.09 5.42
N THR A 16 5.81 4.07 5.52
CA THR A 16 5.09 3.18 6.45
C THR A 16 5.25 1.70 6.08
N ALA A 17 5.15 1.36 4.79
CA ALA A 17 5.30 0.00 4.30
C ALA A 17 6.73 -0.51 4.55
N PHE A 18 7.76 0.28 4.23
CA PHE A 18 9.14 -0.09 4.50
C PHE A 18 9.46 -0.16 5.99
N ALA A 19 8.97 0.77 6.81
CA ALA A 19 9.18 0.74 8.25
C ALA A 19 8.55 -0.51 8.88
N ALA A 20 7.33 -0.88 8.50
CA ALA A 20 6.69 -2.10 8.97
C ALA A 20 7.50 -3.35 8.59
N GLN A 21 7.94 -3.44 7.33
CA GLN A 21 8.80 -4.54 6.86
C GLN A 21 10.13 -4.61 7.61
N ALA A 22 10.76 -3.46 7.88
CA ALA A 22 12.03 -3.38 8.60
C ALA A 22 11.89 -3.85 10.06
N ILE A 23 10.86 -3.39 10.78
CA ILE A 23 10.58 -3.82 12.16
C ILE A 23 10.36 -5.33 12.23
N ILE A 24 9.57 -5.89 11.29
CA ILE A 24 9.31 -7.33 11.21
C ILE A 24 10.61 -8.10 10.92
N SER A 25 11.40 -7.63 9.96
CA SER A 25 12.66 -8.29 9.55
C SER A 25 13.74 -8.22 10.63
N ALA A 26 13.72 -7.18 11.46
CA ALA A 26 14.61 -7.03 12.61
C ALA A 26 14.14 -7.83 13.84
N ASN A 27 13.03 -8.56 13.75
CA ASN A 27 12.43 -9.33 14.85
C ASN A 27 12.07 -8.48 16.08
N LEU A 28 11.61 -7.24 15.86
CA LEU A 28 11.25 -6.29 16.92
C LEU A 28 9.72 -6.22 17.14
N ILE A 29 9.00 -7.28 16.82
CA ILE A 29 7.52 -7.30 16.87
C ILE A 29 7.02 -7.07 18.30
N ASP A 30 7.65 -7.69 19.30
CA ASP A 30 7.24 -7.58 20.70
C ASP A 30 7.43 -6.16 21.26
N GLU A 31 8.46 -5.45 20.78
CA GLU A 31 8.75 -4.07 21.18
C GLU A 31 7.82 -3.06 20.49
N PHE A 32 7.46 -3.32 19.23
CA PHE A 32 6.75 -2.37 18.38
C PHE A 32 5.32 -2.80 18.00
N GLY A 33 4.73 -3.78 18.69
CA GLY A 33 3.38 -4.29 18.40
C GLY A 33 2.31 -3.20 18.22
N PRO A 34 2.17 -2.23 19.16
CA PRO A 34 1.24 -1.12 18.99
C PRO A 34 1.52 -0.22 17.78
N THR A 35 2.79 -0.05 17.42
CA THR A 35 3.22 0.71 16.23
C THR A 35 2.87 -0.04 14.96
N LEU A 36 3.15 -1.35 14.90
CA LEU A 36 2.78 -2.22 13.78
C LEU A 36 1.27 -2.28 13.59
N ARG A 37 0.48 -2.28 14.66
CA ARG A 37 -0.99 -2.18 14.55
C ARG A 37 -1.43 -0.90 13.85
N LYS A 38 -0.85 0.25 14.23
CA LYS A 38 -1.16 1.53 13.59
C LYS A 38 -0.70 1.55 12.14
N ALA A 39 0.49 1.03 11.84
CA ALA A 39 0.99 0.89 10.48
C ALA A 39 0.07 0.00 9.63
N HIS A 40 -0.36 -1.15 10.17
CA HIS A 40 -1.29 -2.05 9.50
C HIS A 40 -2.63 -1.36 9.20
N ALA A 41 -3.20 -0.66 10.17
CA ALA A 41 -4.42 0.12 9.97
C ALA A 41 -4.23 1.20 8.90
N TYR A 42 -3.11 1.92 8.93
CA TYR A 42 -2.80 2.95 7.93
C TYR A 42 -2.67 2.37 6.53
N ILE A 43 -1.88 1.31 6.34
CA ILE A 43 -1.70 0.66 5.04
C ILE A 43 -3.07 0.17 4.52
N LYS A 44 -3.90 -0.46 5.37
CA LYS A 44 -5.26 -0.85 4.99
C LYS A 44 -6.13 0.33 4.56
N ASN A 45 -6.06 1.47 5.25
CA ASN A 45 -6.86 2.64 4.93
C ASN A 45 -6.36 3.39 3.69
N SER A 46 -5.09 3.20 3.33
CA SER A 46 -4.46 3.84 2.17
C SER A 46 -4.63 3.08 0.86
N GLN A 47 -5.24 1.89 0.86
CA GLN A 47 -5.54 1.17 -0.37
C GLN A 47 -6.68 1.87 -1.12
N VAL A 48 -6.54 2.03 -2.43
CA VAL A 48 -7.59 2.58 -3.30
C VAL A 48 -8.71 1.55 -3.42
N LEU A 49 -9.92 1.91 -3.00
CA LEU A 49 -11.07 0.98 -2.94
C LEU A 49 -11.88 0.93 -4.23
N GLU A 50 -11.83 1.99 -5.04
CA GLU A 50 -12.58 2.13 -6.28
C GLU A 50 -11.72 2.82 -7.34
N ASP A 51 -11.98 2.53 -8.61
CA ASP A 51 -11.36 3.24 -9.72
C ASP A 51 -11.84 4.70 -9.80
N CYS A 52 -11.06 5.54 -10.49
CA CYS A 52 -11.50 6.88 -10.83
C CYS A 52 -12.83 6.82 -11.61
N PRO A 53 -13.85 7.63 -11.26
CA PRO A 53 -15.13 7.58 -11.94
C PRO A 53 -15.02 7.98 -13.41
N GLY A 54 -15.85 7.36 -14.25
CA GLY A 54 -15.90 7.59 -15.69
C GLY A 54 -15.09 6.60 -16.50
N ASP A 55 -14.78 6.96 -17.74
CA ASP A 55 -14.03 6.10 -18.67
C ASP A 55 -12.53 6.33 -18.51
N LEU A 56 -11.84 5.38 -17.86
CA LEU A 56 -10.38 5.44 -17.65
C LEU A 56 -9.60 5.55 -18.96
N SER A 57 -10.05 4.89 -20.04
CA SER A 57 -9.35 4.86 -21.32
C SER A 57 -9.33 6.26 -21.97
N LYS A 58 -10.43 7.00 -21.85
CA LYS A 58 -10.56 8.37 -22.32
C LYS A 58 -9.57 9.32 -21.64
N TRP A 59 -9.23 9.05 -20.38
CA TRP A 59 -8.33 9.86 -19.58
C TRP A 59 -6.91 9.29 -19.50
N TYR A 60 -6.62 8.23 -20.26
CA TYR A 60 -5.33 7.52 -20.23
C TYR A 60 -4.94 7.07 -18.81
N ARG A 61 -5.93 6.67 -18.01
CA ARG A 61 -5.73 6.14 -16.65
C ARG A 61 -5.67 4.62 -16.71
N HIS A 62 -4.78 4.04 -15.91
CA HIS A 62 -4.80 2.62 -15.62
C HIS A 62 -5.77 2.31 -14.47
N ILE A 63 -6.12 1.03 -14.28
CA ILE A 63 -6.91 0.60 -13.13
C ILE A 63 -6.16 0.91 -11.83
N SER A 64 -6.89 1.35 -10.82
CA SER A 64 -6.37 1.74 -9.50
C SER A 64 -7.04 1.02 -8.34
N LYS A 65 -8.21 0.39 -8.53
CA LYS A 65 -8.87 -0.40 -7.50
C LYS A 65 -7.97 -1.53 -7.02
N GLY A 66 -7.69 -1.53 -5.72
CA GLY A 66 -6.76 -2.46 -5.07
C GLY A 66 -5.32 -1.98 -5.00
N ALA A 67 -4.96 -0.91 -5.72
CA ALA A 67 -3.61 -0.36 -5.73
C ALA A 67 -3.31 0.44 -4.46
N TRP A 68 -2.02 0.69 -4.27
CA TRP A 68 -1.50 1.55 -3.21
C TRP A 68 -0.70 2.71 -3.84
N PRO A 69 -1.03 3.98 -3.51
CA PRO A 69 -0.32 5.15 -4.01
C PRO A 69 0.93 5.43 -3.17
N PHE A 70 1.92 6.17 -3.68
CA PHE A 70 3.13 6.54 -2.92
C PHE A 70 2.86 7.23 -1.57
N SER A 71 1.80 8.04 -1.53
CA SER A 71 1.45 8.93 -0.44
C SER A 71 0.19 8.50 0.30
N THR A 72 -0.98 8.98 -0.13
CA THR A 72 -2.28 8.80 0.52
C THR A 72 -3.32 8.27 -0.46
N ALA A 73 -4.38 7.61 0.04
CA ALA A 73 -5.47 7.12 -0.80
C ALA A 73 -6.07 8.20 -1.73
N ASP A 74 -6.20 9.44 -1.24
CA ASP A 74 -6.74 10.57 -2.02
C ASP A 74 -5.89 10.93 -3.24
N HIS A 75 -4.59 10.59 -3.24
CA HIS A 75 -3.76 10.75 -4.42
C HIS A 75 -4.24 9.83 -5.55
N GLY A 76 -4.69 8.60 -5.22
CA GLY A 76 -5.44 7.73 -6.13
C GLY A 76 -4.71 7.29 -7.41
N TRP A 77 -3.42 7.61 -7.56
CA TRP A 77 -2.61 7.19 -8.68
C TRP A 77 -1.89 5.88 -8.33
N PRO A 78 -2.16 4.78 -9.07
CA PRO A 78 -1.52 3.51 -8.81
C PRO A 78 -0.04 3.60 -9.20
N ILE A 79 0.83 3.09 -8.35
CA ILE A 79 2.26 2.93 -8.63
C ILE A 79 2.62 1.46 -8.38
N SER A 80 3.32 0.83 -9.31
CA SER A 80 3.59 -0.61 -9.31
C SER A 80 4.34 -1.06 -8.06
N ASP A 81 5.44 -0.39 -7.74
CA ASP A 81 6.27 -0.68 -6.57
C ASP A 81 5.53 -0.41 -5.26
N CYS A 82 4.80 0.68 -5.14
CA CYS A 82 3.99 1.01 -3.97
C CYS A 82 2.89 -0.04 -3.73
N THR A 83 2.31 -0.55 -4.81
CA THR A 83 1.33 -1.64 -4.77
C THR A 83 1.97 -2.95 -4.32
N ALA A 84 3.14 -3.29 -4.85
CA ALA A 84 3.88 -4.47 -4.44
C ALA A 84 4.31 -4.41 -2.97
N GLU A 85 4.86 -3.27 -2.52
CA GLU A 85 5.35 -3.10 -1.14
C GLU A 85 4.19 -2.99 -0.13
N GLY A 86 3.08 -2.33 -0.50
CA GLY A 86 1.85 -2.33 0.28
C GLY A 86 1.29 -3.74 0.46
N LEU A 87 1.19 -4.51 -0.63
CA LEU A 87 0.73 -5.90 -0.62
C LEU A 87 1.65 -6.79 0.23
N LYS A 88 2.97 -6.68 0.05
CA LYS A 88 3.95 -7.45 0.82
C LYS A 88 3.88 -7.13 2.31
N ALA A 89 3.75 -5.86 2.68
CA ALA A 89 3.62 -5.44 4.08
C ALA A 89 2.38 -6.05 4.74
N VAL A 90 1.19 -5.99 4.10
CA VAL A 90 -0.04 -6.58 4.68
C VAL A 90 0.02 -8.11 4.77
N LEU A 91 0.70 -8.78 3.81
CA LEU A 91 0.92 -10.22 3.85
C LEU A 91 1.92 -10.66 4.94
N LEU A 92 2.88 -9.81 5.29
CA LEU A 92 3.79 -10.06 6.41
C LEU A 92 3.07 -9.83 7.75
N LEU A 93 2.31 -8.75 7.85
CA LEU A 93 1.51 -8.42 9.04
C LEU A 93 0.44 -9.49 9.32
N SER A 94 -0.16 -10.11 8.30
CA SER A 94 -1.16 -11.17 8.49
C SER A 94 -0.60 -12.46 9.11
N LYS A 95 0.73 -12.63 9.16
CA LYS A 95 1.39 -13.77 9.83
C LYS A 95 1.60 -13.54 11.32
N ILE A 96 1.33 -12.33 11.81
CA ILE A 96 1.44 -11.96 13.23
C ILE A 96 0.06 -12.09 13.87
N ALA A 97 0.02 -12.45 15.15
CA ALA A 97 -1.22 -12.58 15.91
C ALA A 97 -2.10 -11.30 15.80
N PRO A 98 -3.40 -11.41 15.47
CA PRO A 98 -4.31 -10.26 15.38
C PRO A 98 -4.42 -9.45 16.68
N GLU A 99 -4.18 -10.08 17.83
CA GLU A 99 -4.12 -9.43 19.14
C GLU A 99 -2.95 -8.46 19.26
N ILE A 100 -1.96 -8.53 18.37
CA ILE A 100 -0.84 -7.60 18.29
C ILE A 100 -1.13 -6.55 17.22
N VAL A 101 -1.36 -6.98 15.97
CA VAL A 101 -1.38 -6.07 14.79
C VAL A 101 -2.77 -5.81 14.20
N GLY A 102 -3.83 -6.34 14.81
CA GLY A 102 -5.20 -6.28 14.31
C GLY A 102 -5.49 -7.27 13.18
N GLU A 103 -6.76 -7.38 12.81
CA GLU A 103 -7.23 -8.33 11.80
C GLU A 103 -6.55 -8.16 10.43
N PRO A 104 -6.25 -9.26 9.72
CA PRO A 104 -5.77 -9.24 8.35
C PRO A 104 -6.66 -8.47 7.39
N LEU A 105 -6.10 -8.07 6.25
CA LEU A 105 -6.88 -7.51 5.14
C LEU A 105 -7.78 -8.58 4.53
N ASP A 106 -9.01 -8.21 4.16
CA ASP A 106 -9.93 -9.10 3.45
C ASP A 106 -9.32 -9.65 2.16
N ALA A 107 -9.53 -10.94 1.89
CA ALA A 107 -8.91 -11.64 0.79
C ALA A 107 -9.28 -11.04 -0.58
N LYS A 108 -10.50 -10.52 -0.74
CA LYS A 108 -10.93 -9.87 -1.99
C LYS A 108 -10.05 -8.65 -2.30
N ARG A 109 -9.72 -7.87 -1.28
CA ARG A 109 -8.85 -6.69 -1.42
C ARG A 109 -7.41 -7.05 -1.76
N LEU A 110 -6.94 -8.24 -1.36
CA LEU A 110 -5.64 -8.77 -1.81
C LEU A 110 -5.71 -9.14 -3.31
N TYR A 111 -6.80 -9.77 -3.75
CA TYR A 111 -6.99 -10.10 -5.17
C TYR A 111 -7.08 -8.85 -6.05
N ASP A 112 -7.75 -7.80 -5.58
CA ASP A 112 -7.79 -6.51 -6.30
C ASP A 112 -6.36 -5.95 -6.50
N ALA A 113 -5.50 -6.01 -5.47
CA ALA A 113 -4.11 -5.58 -5.58
C ALA A 113 -3.29 -6.43 -6.57
N VAL A 114 -3.45 -7.76 -6.52
CA VAL A 114 -2.79 -8.68 -7.45
C VAL A 114 -3.25 -8.42 -8.89
N ASN A 115 -4.54 -8.12 -9.09
CA ASN A 115 -5.08 -7.80 -10.41
C ASN A 115 -4.41 -6.55 -11.01
N VAL A 116 -4.16 -5.51 -10.20
CA VAL A 116 -3.41 -4.33 -10.64
C VAL A 116 -1.97 -4.68 -11.02
N ILE A 117 -1.28 -5.48 -10.20
CA ILE A 117 0.11 -5.88 -10.50
C ILE A 117 0.18 -6.65 -11.82
N LEU A 118 -0.76 -7.57 -12.06
CA LEU A 118 -0.81 -8.37 -13.28
C LEU A 118 -1.20 -7.54 -14.50
N SER A 119 -2.07 -6.53 -14.36
CA SER A 119 -2.47 -5.66 -15.47
C SER A 119 -1.35 -4.73 -15.96
N LEU A 120 -0.30 -4.55 -15.16
CA LEU A 120 0.87 -3.72 -15.48
C LEU A 120 1.97 -4.47 -16.24
N GLN A 121 1.79 -5.76 -16.53
CA GLN A 121 2.78 -6.55 -17.27
C GLN A 121 2.98 -6.01 -18.69
N VAL A 122 4.25 -5.85 -19.08
CA VAL A 122 4.67 -5.54 -20.45
C VAL A 122 5.29 -6.78 -21.10
N ILE A 123 5.28 -6.85 -22.44
CA ILE A 123 5.68 -8.03 -23.22
C ILE A 123 7.15 -8.43 -22.98
N ASP A 124 8.02 -7.46 -22.72
CA ASP A 124 9.40 -7.69 -22.34
C ASP A 124 9.50 -7.65 -20.81
N SER A 125 9.56 -8.81 -20.18
CA SER A 125 9.69 -8.94 -18.73
C SER A 125 10.94 -8.21 -18.22
N SER A 126 10.75 -7.19 -17.39
CA SER A 126 11.80 -6.51 -16.61
C SER A 126 12.30 -7.37 -15.45
#